data_AF-A0A368TL53-F1
#
_entry.id   AF-A0A368TL53-F1
#
_cell.length_a   1.000
_cell.length_b   1.000
_cell.length_c   1.000
_cell.angle_alpha   90.00
_cell.angle_beta   90.00
_cell.angle_gamma   90.00
#
_symmetry.space_group_name_H-M   'P 1'
#
loop_
_entity.id
_entity.type
_entity.pdbx_description
1 polymer ?
#
loop_
_entity_poly.entity_id
_entity_poly.type
_entity_poly.pdbx_seq_one_letter_code
_entity_poly.pdbx_strand_id
1 'polypeptide(L)' 'MGKNNSDELWIGFLGSLNEVQARQLAGIKALEFGWGGISKVGRLTGKDYKTIKKGITEVENGKFLDKNE' A
#
# COMPACT_ATOMS: atom_id res chain seq x y z
N MET A 1 -22.52 5.67 -7.05
CA MET A 1 -21.24 5.44 -6.35
C MET A 1 -20.20 6.38 -6.95
N GLY A 2 -19.91 7.49 -6.27
CA GLY A 2 -18.86 8.40 -6.73
C GLY A 2 -17.52 7.69 -6.60
N LYS A 3 -16.81 7.54 -7.72
CA LYS A 3 -15.42 7.09 -7.68
C LYS A 3 -14.62 8.15 -6.94
N ASN A 4 -14.04 7.80 -5.79
CA ASN A 4 -13.16 8.71 -5.07
C ASN A 4 -11.89 8.86 -5.91
N ASN A 5 -11.71 10.03 -6.53
CA ASN A 5 -10.57 10.37 -7.38
C ASN A 5 -9.21 10.13 -6.68
N SER A 6 -9.19 10.18 -5.35
CA SER A 6 -8.02 9.86 -4.52
C SER A 6 -7.57 8.41 -4.63
N ASP A 7 -8.51 7.45 -4.74
CA ASP A 7 -8.18 6.02 -4.82
C ASP A 7 -7.51 5.68 -6.16
N GLU A 8 -7.96 6.29 -7.25
CA GLU A 8 -7.37 6.06 -8.58
C GLU A 8 -5.94 6.62 -8.70
N LEU A 9 -5.65 7.76 -8.05
CA LEU A 9 -4.34 8.41 -8.11
C LEU A 9 -3.23 7.59 -7.45
N TRP A 10 -3.42 7.08 -6.23
CA TRP A 10 -2.37 6.31 -5.55
C TRP A 10 -2.17 4.92 -6.18
N ILE A 11 -3.24 4.34 -6.73
CA ILE A 11 -3.15 3.09 -7.51
C ILE A 11 -2.35 3.32 -8.79
N GLY A 12 -2.59 4.43 -9.51
CA GLY A 12 -1.77 4.82 -10.65
C GLY A 12 -0.30 5.01 -10.26
N PHE A 13 -0.04 5.64 -9.12
CA PHE A 13 1.31 5.85 -8.61
C PHE A 13 2.05 4.55 -8.29
N LEU A 14 1.38 3.49 -7.82
CA LEU A 14 1.99 2.18 -7.56
C LEU A 14 2.75 1.61 -8.78
N GLY A 15 2.26 1.85 -9.99
CA GLY A 15 2.90 1.36 -11.21
C GLY A 15 4.28 1.99 -11.48
N SER A 16 4.57 3.14 -10.87
CA SER A 16 5.86 3.84 -10.99
C SER A 16 6.86 3.51 -9.89
N LEU A 17 6.44 2.76 -8.86
CA LEU A 17 7.25 2.46 -7.68
C LEU A 17 8.03 1.15 -7.84
N ASN A 18 9.19 1.08 -7.20
CA ASN A 18 9.90 -0.19 -7.05
C ASN A 18 9.12 -1.14 -6.09
N GLU A 19 9.53 -2.41 -6.01
CA GLU A 19 8.80 -3.41 -5.24
C GLU A 19 8.67 -3.04 -3.75
N VAL A 20 9.74 -2.51 -3.15
CA VAL A 20 9.80 -2.09 -1.74
C VAL A 20 8.84 -0.94 -1.50
N GLN A 21 8.95 0.13 -2.28
CA GLN A 21 8.10 1.31 -2.20
C GLN A 21 6.62 0.97 -2.42
N ALA A 22 6.31 0.15 -3.42
CA ALA A 22 4.95 -0.27 -3.72
C ALA A 22 4.34 -1.11 -2.58
N ARG A 23 5.15 -1.95 -1.93
CA ARG A 23 4.75 -2.73 -0.76
C ARG A 23 4.48 -1.84 0.45
N GLN A 24 5.37 -0.90 0.74
CA GLN A 24 5.22 0.05 1.84
C GLN A 24 3.99 0.94 1.66
N LEU A 25 3.77 1.47 0.45
CA LEU A 25 2.58 2.26 0.14
C LEU A 25 1.29 1.43 0.32
N ALA A 26 1.28 0.17 -0.11
CA ALA A 26 0.16 -0.74 0.14
C ALA A 26 -0.09 -0.95 1.64
N GLY A 27 0.97 -1.05 2.44
CA GLY A 27 0.91 -1.11 3.90
C GLY A 27 0.30 0.15 4.53
N ILE A 28 0.75 1.34 4.12
CA ILE A 28 0.19 2.62 4.56
C ILE A 28 -1.31 2.68 4.26
N LYS A 29 -1.71 2.39 3.02
CA LYS A 29 -3.14 2.44 2.65
C LYS A 29 -3.97 1.43 3.43
N ALA A 30 -3.42 0.26 3.73
CA ALA A 30 -4.10 -0.71 4.58
C ALA A 30 -4.31 -0.18 6.00
N LEU A 31 -3.32 0.51 6.58
CA LEU A 31 -3.44 1.18 7.89
C LEU A 31 -4.46 2.31 7.84
N GLU A 32 -4.42 3.17 6.81
CA GLU A 32 -5.38 4.29 6.62
C GLU A 32 -6.84 3.80 6.53
N PHE A 33 -7.07 2.65 5.88
CA PHE A 33 -8.42 2.08 5.78
C PHE A 33 -8.90 1.38 7.06
N GLY A 34 -8.01 1.08 8.01
CA GLY A 34 -8.37 0.42 9.27
C GLY A 34 -8.88 -1.01 9.09
N TRP A 35 -9.99 -1.35 9.78
CA TRP A 35 -10.53 -2.72 9.75
C TRP A 35 -10.94 -3.13 8.32
N GLY A 36 -10.42 -4.27 7.86
CA GLY A 36 -10.60 -4.74 6.49
C GLY A 36 -9.69 -4.06 5.45
N GLY A 37 -8.79 -3.17 5.87
CA GLY A 37 -7.88 -2.43 4.99
C GLY A 37 -7.01 -3.33 4.11
N ILE A 38 -6.45 -4.41 4.66
CA ILE A 38 -5.65 -5.38 3.88
C ILE A 38 -6.47 -5.98 2.73
N SER A 39 -7.68 -6.46 3.02
CA SER A 39 -8.56 -7.04 1.99
C SER A 39 -8.99 -6.00 0.96
N LYS A 40 -9.22 -4.75 1.38
CA LYS A 40 -9.55 -3.65 0.45
C LYS A 40 -8.37 -3.35 -0.48
N VAL A 41 -7.17 -3.17 0.06
CA VAL A 41 -5.95 -2.91 -0.73
C VAL A 41 -5.65 -4.07 -1.67
N GLY A 42 -5.79 -5.33 -1.22
CA GLY A 42 -5.59 -6.50 -2.07
C GLY A 42 -6.54 -6.51 -3.27
N ARG A 43 -7.83 -6.18 -3.07
CA ARG A 43 -8.79 -6.06 -4.17
C ARG A 43 -8.48 -4.92 -5.14
N LEU A 44 -7.97 -3.80 -4.63
CA LEU A 44 -7.66 -2.62 -5.46
C LEU A 44 -6.36 -2.75 -6.26
N THR A 45 -5.39 -3.49 -5.74
CA THR A 45 -4.02 -3.50 -6.26
C THR A 45 -3.57 -4.86 -6.80
N GLY A 46 -4.33 -5.92 -6.55
CA GLY A 46 -3.94 -7.30 -6.86
C GLY A 46 -2.82 -7.85 -5.97
N LYS A 47 -2.30 -7.08 -5.01
CA LYS A 47 -1.25 -7.54 -4.10
C LYS A 47 -1.79 -8.58 -3.11
N ASP A 48 -0.99 -9.59 -2.84
CA ASP A 48 -1.36 -10.63 -1.89
C ASP A 48 -1.27 -10.14 -0.44
N TYR A 49 -1.96 -10.88 0.45
CA TYR A 49 -2.03 -10.60 1.88
C TYR A 49 -0.63 -10.48 2.53
N LYS A 50 0.31 -11.36 2.19
CA LYS A 50 1.64 -11.39 2.81
C LYS A 50 2.44 -10.16 2.42
N THR A 51 2.36 -9.74 1.16
CA THR A 51 2.99 -8.50 0.67
C THR A 51 2.47 -7.30 1.45
N ILE A 52 1.16 -7.12 1.53
CA ILE A 52 0.56 -5.97 2.23
C ILE A 52 0.92 -5.99 3.72
N LYS A 53 0.84 -7.16 4.36
CA LYS A 53 1.21 -7.33 5.78
C LYS A 53 2.68 -7.00 6.04
N LYS A 54 3.59 -7.43 5.15
CA LYS A 54 5.01 -7.07 5.25
C LYS A 54 5.20 -5.56 5.12
N GLY A 55 4.47 -4.91 4.21
CA GLY A 55 4.46 -3.45 4.10
C GLY A 55 4.01 -2.75 5.38
N ILE A 56 2.94 -3.23 6.03
CA ILE A 56 2.50 -2.73 7.35
C ILE A 56 3.63 -2.84 8.37
N THR A 57 4.24 -4.03 8.49
CA THR A 57 5.34 -4.26 9.45
C THR A 57 6.55 -3.38 9.15
N GLU A 58 6.88 -3.12 7.89
CA GLU A 58 7.98 -2.21 7.51
C GLU A 58 7.69 -0.76 7.91
N VAL A 59 6.46 -0.31 7.68
CA VAL A 59 5.99 1.04 8.01
C VAL A 59 5.95 1.25 9.53
N GLU A 60 5.36 0.32 10.29
CA GLU A 60 5.27 0.39 11.75
C GLU A 60 6.64 0.35 12.43
N ASN A 61 7.61 -0.36 11.84
CA ASN A 61 8.98 -0.42 12.35
C ASN A 61 9.84 0.79 11.91
N GLY A 62 9.26 1.80 11.29
CA GLY A 62 10.00 3.00 10.87
C GLY A 62 11.00 2.77 9.74
N LYS A 63 10.92 1.63 9.02
CA LYS A 63 11.74 1.37 7.82
C LYS A 63 11.19 2.09 6.58
N PHE A 64 10.63 3.28 6.79
CA PHE A 64 9.98 4.04 5.75
C PHE A 64 11.03 4.82 4.97
N LEU A 65 11.14 4.56 3.67
CA LEU A 65 12.03 5.30 2.76
C LEU A 65 13.50 5.28 3.19
N ASP A 66 14.13 4.10 3.25
CA ASP A 66 15.58 4.09 3.11
C ASP A 66 15.88 4.61 1.69
N LYS A 67 16.39 5.84 1.60
CA LYS A 67 16.70 6.53 0.33
C LYS A 67 17.87 5.89 -0.42
N ASN A 68 18.37 4.75 0.05
CA ASN A 68 19.56 4.08 -0.45
C ASN A 68 19.20 2.69 -0.99
N GLU A 69 18.49 2.64 -2.11
CA GLU A 69 18.50 1.48 -3.01
C GLU A 69 18.51 1.94 -4.46
#